data_AF-A0A8J5GKG5-F1
#
_entry.id   AF-A0A8J5GKG5-F1
#
_cell.length_a   1.000
_cell.length_b   1.000
_cell.length_c   1.000
_cell.angle_alpha   90.00
_cell.angle_beta   90.00
_cell.angle_gamma   90.00
#
_symmetry.space_group_name_H-M   'P 1'
#
loop_
_entity.id
_entity.type
_entity.pdbx_description
1 polymer ?
#
loop_
_entity_poly.entity_id
_entity_poly.type
_entity_poly.pdbx_seq_one_letter_code
_entity_poly.pdbx_strand_id
1 'polypeptide(L)' 'MASVDDGERTLASGQIVQVNPSSVLFRTKADCLIFNELVRTNQNYIRNVIRVDPLWLPELAPQEFTANG' A
#
# COMPACT_ATOMS: atom_id res chain seq x y z
N MET A 1 -16.45 9.52 18.06
CA MET A 1 -16.61 9.69 16.60
C MET A 1 -15.30 9.24 15.97
N ALA A 2 -15.16 7.94 15.67
CA ALA A 2 -13.96 7.40 15.05
C ALA A 2 -14.10 7.58 13.54
N SER A 3 -13.18 8.30 12.90
CA SER A 3 -13.18 8.54 11.46
C SER A 3 -13.11 7.20 10.72
N VAL A 4 -14.10 6.93 9.87
CA VAL A 4 -14.24 5.71 9.09
C VAL A 4 -13.45 5.86 7.79
N ASP A 5 -12.12 5.86 7.85
CA ASP A 5 -11.24 5.85 6.67
C ASP A 5 -9.87 5.22 7.03
N ASP A 6 -9.88 4.01 7.62
CA ASP A 6 -8.67 3.22 7.87
C ASP A 6 -8.33 2.42 6.60
N GLY A 7 -7.68 3.09 5.65
CA GLY A 7 -7.20 2.49 4.40
C GLY A 7 -5.73 2.82 4.20
N GLU A 8 -5.06 2.02 3.37
CA GLU A 8 -3.66 2.22 3.02
C GLU A 8 -3.53 3.38 2.04
N ARG A 9 -2.44 4.15 2.14
CA ARG A 9 -2.16 5.26 1.21
C ARG A 9 -1.08 4.86 0.20
N THR A 10 -1.38 5.00 -1.09
CA THR A 10 -0.39 4.75 -2.14
C THR A 10 0.69 5.84 -2.14
N LEU A 11 1.96 5.46 -2.25
CA LEU A 11 3.07 6.41 -2.28
C LEU A 11 3.06 7.28 -3.55
N ALA A 12 2.74 6.68 -4.70
CA ALA A 12 2.80 7.38 -6.00
C ALA A 12 1.64 8.37 -6.23
N SER A 13 0.44 8.07 -5.73
CA SER A 13 -0.76 8.86 -6.03
C SER A 13 -1.48 9.41 -4.80
N GLY A 14 -1.08 9.04 -3.59
CA GLY A 14 -1.75 9.45 -2.34
C GLY A 14 -3.18 8.90 -2.18
N GLN A 15 -3.61 7.99 -3.06
CA GLN A 15 -4.95 7.44 -3.04
C GLN A 15 -5.13 6.51 -1.84
N ILE A 16 -6.29 6.60 -1.20
CA ILE A 16 -6.71 5.65 -0.17
C ILE A 16 -7.22 4.40 -0.86
N VAL A 17 -6.66 3.25 -0.48
CA VAL A 17 -6.95 1.93 -1.02
C VAL A 17 -7.12 0.92 0.11
N GLN A 18 -7.81 -0.18 -0.17
CA GLN A 18 -7.93 -1.29 0.77
C GLN A 18 -7.28 -2.55 0.20
N VAL A 19 -6.71 -3.38 1.08
CA VAL A 19 -6.30 -4.73 0.69
C VAL A 19 -7.55 -5.53 0.31
N ASN A 20 -7.51 -6.22 -0.82
CA ASN A 20 -8.63 -7.06 -1.25
C ASN A 20 -8.96 -8.15 -0.19
N PRO A 21 -10.24 -8.38 0.16
CA PRO A 21 -10.64 -9.36 1.18
C PRO A 21 -10.18 -10.81 0.93
N SER A 22 -9.84 -11.16 -0.31
CA SER A 22 -9.29 -12.48 -0.67
C SER A 22 -7.82 -12.68 -0.26
N SER A 23 -7.10 -11.60 0.08
CA SER A 23 -5.71 -11.68 0.52
C SER A 23 -5.61 -12.09 1.99
N VAL A 24 -4.64 -12.94 2.31
CA VAL A 24 -4.28 -13.27 3.71
C VAL A 24 -3.80 -12.07 4.51
N LEU A 25 -3.42 -10.98 3.83
CA LEU A 25 -3.01 -9.73 4.45
C LEU A 25 -4.20 -8.81 4.77
N PHE A 26 -5.43 -9.21 4.43
CA PHE A 26 -6.62 -8.42 4.73
C PHE A 26 -6.72 -8.15 6.24
N ARG A 27 -6.91 -6.87 6.61
CA ARG A 27 -6.98 -6.37 8.00
C ARG A 27 -5.75 -6.68 8.86
N THR A 28 -4.62 -7.02 8.26
CA THR A 28 -3.39 -7.12 9.04
C THR A 28 -2.64 -5.81 9.03
N LYS A 29 -2.15 -5.39 10.20
CA LYS A 29 -1.25 -4.25 10.31
C LYS A 29 0.08 -4.57 9.60
N ALA A 30 0.44 -3.78 8.62
CA ALA A 30 1.71 -3.85 7.91
C ALA A 30 2.27 -2.43 7.76
N ASP A 31 3.57 -2.25 7.98
CA ASP A 31 4.19 -0.93 7.87
C ASP A 31 4.38 -0.51 6.40
N CYS A 32 4.58 -1.47 5.50
CA CYS A 32 4.67 -1.23 4.06
C CYS A 32 4.17 -2.42 3.26
N LEU A 33 3.47 -2.13 2.16
CA LEU A 33 2.94 -3.12 1.21
C LEU A 33 3.35 -2.74 -0.21
N ILE A 34 3.73 -3.75 -0.98
CA ILE A 34 3.85 -3.65 -2.45
C ILE A 34 2.63 -4.36 -3.04
N PHE A 35 2.05 -3.79 -4.09
CA PHE A 35 0.94 -4.37 -4.83
C PHE A 35 1.21 -4.36 -6.34
N ASN A 36 0.66 -5.33 -7.06
CA ASN A 36 0.79 -5.41 -8.51
C ASN A 36 -0.39 -4.77 -9.26
N GLU A 37 -1.59 -4.82 -8.67
CA GLU A 37 -2.81 -4.39 -9.35
C GLU A 37 -3.65 -3.46 -8.47
N LEU A 38 -4.08 -2.33 -9.05
CA LEU A 38 -5.09 -1.44 -8.47
C LEU A 38 -6.43 -1.66 -9.19
N VAL A 39 -7.41 -2.19 -8.46
CA VAL A 39 -8.78 -2.42 -8.94
C VAL A 39 -9.66 -1.24 -8.53
N ARG A 40 -10.14 -0.49 -9.52
CA ARG A 40 -11.00 0.69 -9.32
C ARG A 40 -12.47 0.30 -9.42
N THR A 41 -13.19 0.37 -8.31
CA THR A 41 -14.64 0.15 -8.23
C THR A 41 -15.30 1.28 -7.43
N ASN A 42 -16.39 1.02 -6.70
CA ASN A 42 -16.94 1.97 -5.71
C ASN A 42 -15.97 2.19 -4.53
N GLN A 43 -15.12 1.19 -4.22
CA GLN A 43 -13.98 1.32 -3.32
C GLN A 43 -12.73 0.80 -4.05
N ASN A 44 -11.59 1.46 -3.88
CA ASN A 44 -10.36 1.05 -4.55
C ASN A 44 -9.67 -0.07 -3.77
N TYR A 45 -9.32 -1.15 -4.47
CA TYR A 45 -8.65 -2.30 -3.87
C TYR A 45 -7.30 -2.58 -4.49
N ILE A 46 -6.36 -3.06 -3.68
CA ILE A 46 -5.08 -3.59 -4.15
C ILE A 46 -5.06 -5.13 -4.10
N ARG A 47 -4.51 -5.75 -5.15
CA ARG A 47 -4.36 -7.21 -5.27
C ARG A 47 -2.89 -7.61 -5.46
N ASN A 48 -2.62 -8.88 -5.22
CA ASN A 48 -1.27 -9.47 -5.26
C ASN A 48 -0.30 -8.66 -4.39
N VAL A 49 -0.66 -8.57 -3.11
CA VAL A 49 0.04 -7.77 -2.10
C VAL A 49 1.08 -8.61 -1.36
N ILE A 50 2.22 -7.99 -1.05
CA ILE A 50 3.26 -8.55 -0.18
C ILE A 50 3.69 -7.51 0.86
N ARG A 51 4.14 -7.99 2.02
CA ARG A 51 4.83 -7.12 3.00
C ARG A 51 6.28 -6.96 2.59
N VAL A 52 6.80 -5.76 2.83
CA VAL A 52 8.21 -5.44 2.61
C VAL A 52 8.70 -4.57 3.76
N ASP A 53 10.00 -4.65 4.06
CA ASP A 53 10.65 -3.66 4.90
C ASP A 53 10.87 -2.38 4.06
N PRO A 54 10.35 -1.22 4.47
CA PRO A 54 10.52 0.02 3.71
C PRO A 54 11.99 0.41 3.51
N LEU A 55 12.91 -0.06 4.35
CA LEU A 55 14.35 0.19 4.22
C LEU A 55 14.95 -0.42 2.95
N TRP A 56 14.30 -1.40 2.32
CA TRP A 56 14.77 -2.02 1.09
C TRP A 56 14.42 -1.21 -0.16
N LEU A 57 13.43 -0.32 -0.09
CA LEU A 57 12.94 0.43 -1.25
C LEU A 57 14.00 1.35 -1.88
N PRO A 58 14.81 2.10 -1.10
CA PRO A 58 15.88 2.92 -1.66
C PRO A 58 16.97 2.08 -2.33
N GLU A 59 17.24 0.86 -1.86
CA GLU A 59 18.21 -0.05 -2.49
C GLU A 59 17.67 -0.61 -3.82
N LEU A 60 16.38 -0.96 -3.87
CA LEU A 60 15.73 -1.53 -5.05
C LEU A 60 15.44 -0.51 -6.16
N ALA A 61 15.03 0.70 -5.78
CA ALA A 61 14.74 1.78 -6.72
C ALA A 61 15.13 3.15 -6.12
N PRO A 62 16.43 3.50 -6.12
CA PRO A 62 16.93 4.72 -5.50
C PRO A 62 16.29 5.99 -6.06
N GLN A 63 15.99 6.02 -7.36
CA GLN A 63 15.44 7.20 -8.04
C GLN A 63 14.03 7.56 -7.55
N GLU A 64 13.29 6.58 -7.04
CA GLU A 64 11.89 6.73 -6.62
C GLU A 64 11.73 6.84 -5.10
N PHE A 65 12.63 6.23 -4.33
CA PHE A 65 12.48 6.07 -2.88
C PHE A 65 13.63 6.64 -2.05
N THR A 66 14.59 7.33 -2.64
CA THR A 66 15.57 8.09 -1.84
C THR A 66 14.87 9.28 -1.20
N ALA A 67 14.95 9.37 0.14
CA ALA A 67 14.60 10.59 0.83
C ALA A 67 15.53 11.70 0.31
N ASN A 68 15.00 12.60 -0.51
CA ASN A 68 15.70 13.84 -0.81
C ASN A 68 15.96 14.51 0.54
N GLY A 69 17.25 14.58 0.92
CA GLY A 69 17.68 15.30 2.12
C GLY A 69 17.32 16.77 2.07
#